data_AF-A0A957KI83-F1
#
_entry.id   AF-A0A957KI83-F1
#
_cell.length_a   1.000
_cell.length_b   1.000
_cell.length_c   1.000
_cell.angle_alpha   90.00
_cell.angle_beta   90.00
_cell.angle_gamma   90.00
#
_symmetry.space_group_name_H-M   'P 1'
#
loop_
_entity.id
_entity.type
_entity.pdbx_description
1 polymer ?
#
loop_
_entity_poly.entity_id
_entity_poly.type
_entity_poly.pdbx_seq_one_letter_code
_entity_poly.pdbx_strand_id
1 'polypeptide(L)'
;MSFALNLDGFSLDGQKNNAYDVIIIGGGPAGTTAAIYTARADLRTLVIDKGLTAGALGITAKISNYPGVPGPISGARLVEIMREQAESFGAEFITDKVVGIDLASAPKQVMAGTGTFTAQAIILATGAMGRTSSVKGEAELLGRGVSYCATCDGAFFRDQDVAVIGNNDEAVEEALFLTKFARQIHLIAPTPSLKARAGLAAELEAAPQIKLHLGTRLKEITGNGTVNGVLIHPRNGEPATLPVSGAFVYLQ
;
A
#
# COMPACT_ATOMS: atom_id res chain seq x y z
N MET A 1 14.95 -42.92 -50.75
CA MET A 1 14.45 -42.83 -49.36
C MET A 1 15.46 -42.03 -48.57
N SER A 2 15.17 -40.74 -48.35
CA SER A 2 16.00 -39.88 -47.50
C SER A 2 15.39 -39.91 -46.11
N PHE A 3 16.13 -40.43 -45.13
CA PHE A 3 15.74 -40.36 -43.72
C PHE A 3 16.14 -38.97 -43.20
N ALA A 4 15.16 -38.09 -42.99
CA ALA A 4 15.34 -36.89 -42.20
C ALA A 4 15.19 -37.28 -40.72
N LEU A 5 16.29 -37.20 -39.96
CA LEU A 5 16.26 -37.25 -38.50
C LEU A 5 15.77 -35.89 -37.99
N ASN A 6 14.53 -35.85 -37.51
CA ASN A 6 14.00 -34.72 -36.76
C ASN A 6 14.70 -34.65 -35.40
N LEU A 7 15.41 -33.53 -35.16
CA LEU A 7 16.13 -33.23 -33.92
C LEU A 7 15.46 -32.08 -33.14
N ASP A 8 14.13 -31.97 -33.20
CA ASP A 8 13.35 -30.93 -32.49
C ASP A 8 13.14 -31.25 -31.00
N GLY A 9 14.15 -31.77 -30.30
CA GLY A 9 13.96 -32.31 -28.94
C GLY A 9 15.07 -32.10 -27.93
N PHE A 10 16.24 -31.55 -28.30
CA PHE A 10 17.33 -31.36 -27.35
C PHE A 10 17.86 -29.93 -27.39
N SER A 11 17.35 -29.11 -26.46
CA SER A 11 18.01 -27.86 -26.08
C SER A 11 19.21 -28.21 -25.20
N LEU A 12 20.40 -28.20 -25.81
CA LEU A 12 21.67 -28.17 -25.10
C LEU A 12 21.88 -26.74 -24.60
N ASP A 13 21.49 -26.50 -23.35
CA ASP A 13 22.15 -25.59 -22.40
C ASP A 13 21.22 -25.38 -21.20
N GLY A 14 21.77 -25.40 -19.99
CA GLY A 14 21.08 -25.06 -18.75
C GLY A 14 20.69 -23.58 -18.64
N GLN A 15 20.33 -22.93 -19.75
CA GLN A 15 19.77 -21.60 -19.76
C GLN A 15 18.34 -21.67 -19.23
N LYS A 16 18.10 -21.02 -18.08
CA LYS A 16 16.75 -20.72 -17.62
C LYS A 16 16.00 -20.05 -18.77
N ASN A 17 14.92 -20.69 -19.23
CA ASN A 17 14.06 -20.10 -20.24
C ASN A 17 13.36 -18.88 -19.61
N ASN A 18 13.85 -17.68 -19.90
CA ASN A 18 13.34 -16.41 -19.39
C ASN A 18 12.13 -15.87 -20.18
N ALA A 19 11.54 -16.67 -21.08
CA ALA A 19 10.31 -16.34 -21.80
C ALA A 19 9.08 -16.86 -21.07
N TYR A 20 8.10 -15.99 -20.90
CA TYR A 20 6.83 -16.26 -20.23
C TYR A 20 5.65 -15.85 -21.13
N ASP A 21 4.47 -16.39 -20.86
CA ASP A 21 3.26 -15.89 -21.50
C ASP A 21 2.85 -14.56 -20.86
N VAL A 22 2.92 -14.51 -19.53
CA VAL A 22 2.56 -13.32 -18.72
C VAL A 22 3.64 -13.04 -17.68
N ILE A 23 4.11 -11.79 -17.64
CA ILE A 23 4.88 -11.26 -16.51
C ILE A 23 4.03 -10.27 -15.72
N ILE A 24 3.99 -10.44 -14.40
CA ILE A 24 3.28 -9.59 -13.46
C ILE A 24 4.31 -8.85 -12.63
N ILE A 25 4.23 -7.51 -12.63
CA ILE A 25 5.16 -6.66 -11.89
C ILE A 25 4.48 -6.20 -10.59
N GLY A 26 4.87 -6.81 -9.47
CA GLY A 26 4.31 -6.60 -8.14
C GLY A 26 3.55 -7.81 -7.59
N GLY A 27 3.86 -8.20 -6.36
CA GLY A 27 3.37 -9.40 -5.68
C GLY A 27 2.36 -9.14 -4.57
N GLY A 28 1.70 -7.97 -4.59
CA GLY A 28 0.59 -7.67 -3.69
C GLY A 28 -0.70 -8.43 -4.06
N PRO A 29 -1.86 -8.08 -3.46
CA PRO A 29 -3.14 -8.76 -3.71
C PRO A 29 -3.55 -8.77 -5.19
N ALA A 30 -3.35 -7.67 -5.91
CA ALA A 30 -3.68 -7.59 -7.33
C ALA A 30 -2.80 -8.54 -8.16
N GLY A 31 -1.48 -8.54 -7.92
CA GLY A 31 -0.54 -9.35 -8.68
C GLY A 31 -0.66 -10.84 -8.39
N THR A 32 -0.80 -11.23 -7.12
CA THR A 32 -1.03 -12.62 -6.72
C THR A 32 -2.38 -13.14 -7.23
N THR A 33 -3.45 -12.33 -7.19
CA THR A 33 -4.73 -12.71 -7.80
C THR A 33 -4.60 -12.90 -9.30
N ALA A 34 -3.94 -11.97 -10.01
CA ALA A 34 -3.67 -12.14 -11.44
C ALA A 34 -2.89 -13.43 -11.72
N ALA A 35 -1.86 -13.73 -10.91
CA ALA A 35 -1.03 -14.92 -11.04
C ALA A 35 -1.82 -16.21 -10.84
N ILE A 36 -2.74 -16.26 -9.86
CA ILE A 36 -3.66 -17.39 -9.66
C ILE A 36 -4.45 -17.65 -10.95
N TYR A 37 -5.03 -16.61 -11.56
CA TYR A 37 -5.88 -16.77 -12.73
C TYR A 37 -5.10 -17.11 -14.00
N THR A 38 -3.93 -16.50 -14.22
CA THR A 38 -3.11 -16.80 -15.41
C THR A 38 -2.49 -18.19 -15.33
N ALA A 39 -1.99 -18.60 -14.16
CA ALA A 39 -1.46 -19.96 -13.97
C ALA A 39 -2.55 -21.02 -14.11
N ARG A 40 -3.76 -20.78 -13.57
CA ARG A 40 -4.92 -21.68 -13.78
C ARG A 40 -5.39 -21.78 -15.22
N ALA A 41 -5.07 -20.78 -16.06
CA ALA A 41 -5.32 -20.80 -17.48
C ALA A 41 -4.20 -21.48 -18.28
N ASP A 42 -3.27 -22.18 -17.59
CA ASP A 42 -2.13 -22.88 -18.17
C ASP A 42 -1.13 -21.95 -18.89
N LEU A 43 -1.09 -20.68 -18.48
CA LEU A 43 -0.12 -19.70 -18.97
C LEU A 43 1.13 -19.73 -18.10
N ARG A 44 2.31 -19.81 -18.72
CA ARG A 44 3.58 -19.71 -18.01
C ARG A 44 3.71 -18.29 -17.43
N THR A 45 3.54 -18.20 -16.13
CA THR A 45 3.36 -16.93 -15.40
C THR A 45 4.55 -16.67 -14.50
N LEU A 46 5.13 -15.48 -14.59
CA LEU A 46 6.14 -14.98 -13.65
C LEU A 46 5.63 -13.76 -12.90
N VAL A 47 5.80 -13.76 -11.57
CA VAL A 47 5.64 -12.59 -10.72
C VAL A 47 7.01 -12.10 -10.28
N ILE A 48 7.30 -10.81 -10.55
CA ILE A 48 8.51 -10.14 -10.07
C ILE A 48 8.11 -9.17 -8.96
N ASP A 49 8.56 -9.43 -7.75
CA ASP A 49 8.21 -8.62 -6.57
C ASP A 49 9.39 -8.42 -5.61
N LYS A 50 9.35 -7.36 -4.81
CA LYS A 50 10.43 -7.05 -3.86
C LYS A 50 10.42 -7.91 -2.60
N GLY A 51 9.35 -8.67 -2.33
CA GLY A 51 9.25 -9.63 -1.24
C GLY A 51 7.95 -9.51 -0.43
N LEU A 52 7.69 -10.50 0.44
CA LEU A 52 6.43 -10.61 1.21
C LEU A 52 6.13 -9.42 2.12
N THR A 53 7.17 -8.70 2.56
CA THR A 53 7.06 -7.51 3.41
C THR A 53 7.10 -6.21 2.62
N ALA A 54 7.02 -6.28 1.28
CA ALA A 54 6.95 -5.11 0.42
C ALA A 54 5.49 -4.71 0.11
N GLY A 55 5.30 -3.46 -0.29
CA GLY A 55 3.99 -2.91 -0.63
C GLY A 55 3.13 -2.60 0.60
N ALA A 56 2.02 -1.88 0.39
CA ALA A 56 1.16 -1.38 1.45
C ALA A 56 0.60 -2.50 2.35
N LEU A 57 0.18 -3.62 1.75
CA LEU A 57 -0.34 -4.75 2.51
C LEU A 57 0.77 -5.43 3.32
N GLY A 58 1.92 -5.75 2.71
CA GLY A 58 2.98 -6.53 3.34
C GLY A 58 3.54 -5.92 4.62
N ILE A 59 3.54 -4.58 4.74
CA ILE A 59 3.99 -3.86 5.95
C ILE A 59 2.92 -3.71 7.03
N THR A 60 1.65 -4.01 6.73
CA THR A 60 0.54 -3.81 7.67
C THR A 60 0.61 -4.85 8.79
N ALA A 61 0.67 -4.39 10.03
CA ALA A 61 0.81 -5.26 11.19
C ALA A 61 -0.43 -6.13 11.44
N LYS A 62 -1.62 -5.60 11.17
CA LYS A 62 -2.89 -6.26 11.46
C LYS A 62 -3.96 -5.91 10.41
N ILE A 63 -4.54 -6.94 9.80
CA ILE A 63 -5.65 -6.88 8.85
C ILE A 63 -6.82 -7.61 9.49
N SER A 64 -8.02 -7.07 9.41
CA SER A 64 -9.23 -7.67 10.00
C SER A 64 -10.46 -7.58 9.10
N ASN A 65 -10.26 -7.18 7.84
CA ASN A 65 -11.32 -6.85 6.88
C ASN A 65 -11.14 -7.55 5.52
N TYR A 66 -10.29 -8.58 5.43
CA TYR A 66 -10.13 -9.37 4.20
C TYR A 66 -11.10 -10.58 4.22
N PRO A 67 -12.04 -10.68 3.28
CA PRO A 67 -13.06 -11.73 3.32
C PRO A 67 -12.45 -13.12 3.16
N GLY A 68 -13.01 -14.10 3.87
CA GLY A 68 -12.53 -15.49 3.87
C GLY A 68 -11.35 -15.76 4.81
N VAL A 69 -10.79 -14.75 5.46
CA VAL A 69 -9.74 -14.91 6.49
C VAL A 69 -10.37 -14.79 7.87
N PRO A 70 -10.35 -15.85 8.70
CA PRO A 70 -10.93 -15.80 10.03
C PRO A 70 -10.03 -14.99 10.99
N GLY A 71 -10.60 -13.94 11.57
CA GLY A 71 -9.93 -13.12 12.58
C GLY A 71 -8.76 -12.28 12.04
N PRO A 72 -8.00 -11.62 12.94
CA PRO A 72 -6.90 -10.77 12.54
C PRO A 72 -5.69 -11.54 12.00
N ILE A 73 -5.07 -11.04 10.94
CA ILE A 73 -3.86 -11.59 10.32
C ILE A 73 -2.82 -10.49 10.05
N SER A 74 -1.53 -10.82 10.02
CA SER A 74 -0.53 -9.86 9.54
C SER A 74 -0.57 -9.75 8.02
N GLY A 75 -0.20 -8.59 7.49
CA GLY A 75 -0.14 -8.34 6.06
C GLY A 75 0.82 -9.28 5.33
N ALA A 76 2.02 -9.48 5.88
CA ALA A 76 2.99 -10.43 5.34
C ALA A 76 2.44 -11.86 5.25
N ARG A 77 1.74 -12.34 6.28
CA ARG A 77 1.15 -13.69 6.24
C ARG A 77 0.00 -13.79 5.25
N LEU A 78 -0.80 -12.74 5.09
CA LEU A 78 -1.86 -12.72 4.07
C LEU A 78 -1.29 -12.80 2.64
N VAL A 79 -0.23 -12.03 2.35
CA VAL A 79 0.46 -12.10 1.04
C VAL A 79 1.09 -13.48 0.83
N GLU A 80 1.68 -14.07 1.86
CA GLU A 80 2.25 -15.42 1.80
C GLU A 80 1.20 -16.48 1.43
N ILE A 81 0.02 -16.45 2.06
CA ILE A 81 -1.10 -17.36 1.72
C ILE A 81 -1.53 -17.20 0.25
N MET A 82 -1.65 -15.96 -0.23
CA MET A 82 -2.00 -15.70 -1.64
C MET A 82 -0.94 -16.22 -2.60
N ARG A 83 0.33 -16.07 -2.24
CA ARG A 83 1.48 -16.57 -3.00
C ARG A 83 1.50 -18.10 -3.04
N GLU A 84 1.35 -18.77 -1.89
CA GLU A 84 1.26 -20.23 -1.79
C GLU A 84 0.16 -20.77 -2.72
N GLN A 85 -1.00 -20.10 -2.77
CA GLN A 85 -2.08 -20.45 -3.69
C GLN A 85 -1.68 -20.28 -5.17
N ALA A 86 -1.04 -19.18 -5.54
CA ALA A 86 -0.58 -18.94 -6.91
C ALA A 86 0.48 -19.98 -7.34
N GLU A 87 1.47 -20.25 -6.49
CA GLU A 87 2.53 -21.24 -6.72
C GLU A 87 1.94 -22.65 -6.88
N SER A 88 0.87 -22.99 -6.13
CA SER A 88 0.19 -24.28 -6.27
C SER A 88 -0.45 -24.53 -7.65
N PHE A 89 -0.71 -23.47 -8.41
CA PHE A 89 -1.17 -23.55 -9.81
C PHE A 89 -0.04 -23.40 -10.83
N GLY A 90 1.21 -23.27 -10.40
CA GLY A 90 2.38 -23.18 -11.28
C GLY A 90 2.88 -21.77 -11.57
N ALA A 91 2.40 -20.74 -10.87
CA ALA A 91 3.00 -19.40 -10.98
C ALA A 91 4.41 -19.39 -10.40
N GLU A 92 5.37 -18.83 -11.13
CA GLU A 92 6.75 -18.64 -10.67
C GLU A 92 6.90 -17.26 -10.00
N PHE A 93 7.66 -17.18 -8.92
CA PHE A 93 7.95 -15.93 -8.22
C PHE A 93 9.45 -15.69 -8.13
N ILE A 94 9.89 -14.48 -8.46
CA ILE A 94 11.25 -14.02 -8.18
C ILE A 94 11.22 -12.80 -7.27
N THR A 95 12.14 -12.80 -6.29
CA THR A 95 12.37 -11.64 -5.43
C THR A 95 13.38 -10.71 -6.09
N ASP A 96 12.89 -9.67 -6.76
CA ASP A 96 13.71 -8.71 -7.49
C ASP A 96 12.96 -7.37 -7.68
N LYS A 97 13.68 -6.33 -8.09
CA LYS A 97 13.14 -5.04 -8.45
C LYS A 97 13.22 -4.83 -9.96
N VAL A 98 12.07 -4.68 -10.61
CA VAL A 98 12.03 -4.20 -12.00
C VAL A 98 12.56 -2.77 -12.07
N VAL A 99 13.49 -2.54 -12.98
CA VAL A 99 14.13 -1.24 -13.23
C VAL A 99 13.74 -0.62 -14.57
N GLY A 100 13.18 -1.43 -15.48
CA GLY A 100 12.75 -0.97 -16.80
C GLY A 100 11.84 -1.97 -17.49
N ILE A 101 11.03 -1.46 -18.43
CA ILE A 101 10.19 -2.25 -19.32
C ILE A 101 10.31 -1.70 -20.74
N ASP A 102 10.34 -2.61 -21.72
CA ASP A 102 10.16 -2.28 -23.14
C ASP A 102 8.85 -2.89 -23.61
N LEU A 103 7.85 -2.03 -23.82
CA LEU A 103 6.51 -2.41 -24.27
C LEU A 103 6.36 -2.36 -25.80
N ALA A 104 7.34 -1.79 -26.52
CA ALA A 104 7.31 -1.66 -27.97
C ALA A 104 7.82 -2.94 -28.66
N SER A 105 8.72 -3.67 -28.00
CA SER A 105 9.19 -4.98 -28.46
C SER A 105 8.10 -6.06 -28.44
N ALA A 106 8.24 -7.05 -29.33
CA ALA A 106 7.41 -8.25 -29.40
C ALA A 106 8.31 -9.50 -29.49
N PRO A 107 8.44 -10.31 -28.42
CA PRO A 107 7.79 -10.19 -27.12
C PRO A 107 8.27 -8.95 -26.33
N LYS A 108 7.42 -8.46 -25.43
CA LYS A 108 7.73 -7.33 -24.53
C LYS A 108 8.86 -7.73 -23.59
N GLN A 109 9.65 -6.78 -23.10
CA GLN A 109 10.77 -7.05 -22.19
C GLN A 109 10.58 -6.42 -20.81
N VAL A 110 11.05 -7.12 -19.79
CA VAL A 110 11.09 -6.64 -18.40
C VAL A 110 12.52 -6.81 -17.88
N MET A 111 13.12 -5.71 -17.43
CA MET A 111 14.49 -5.67 -16.92
C MET A 111 14.49 -5.59 -15.40
N ALA A 112 15.20 -6.51 -14.74
CA ALA A 112 15.37 -6.54 -13.30
C ALA A 112 16.85 -6.79 -12.93
N GLY A 113 17.19 -6.79 -11.64
CA GLY A 113 18.58 -6.96 -11.20
C GLY A 113 19.17 -8.33 -11.56
N THR A 114 18.34 -9.36 -11.63
CA THR A 114 18.71 -10.74 -11.95
C THR A 114 18.77 -11.04 -13.45
N GLY A 115 18.30 -10.12 -14.30
CA GLY A 115 18.36 -10.26 -15.75
C GLY A 115 17.15 -9.66 -16.47
N THR A 116 17.07 -9.97 -17.76
CA THR A 116 15.96 -9.59 -18.64
C THR A 116 15.06 -10.79 -18.91
N PHE A 117 13.76 -10.54 -18.83
CA PHE A 117 12.69 -11.50 -19.08
C PHE A 117 11.82 -11.01 -20.22
N THR A 118 11.18 -11.93 -20.95
CA THR A 118 10.29 -11.58 -22.06
C THR A 118 8.89 -12.14 -21.87
N ALA A 119 7.88 -11.41 -22.35
CA ALA A 119 6.48 -11.83 -22.24
C ALA A 119 5.59 -11.38 -23.39
N GLN A 120 4.53 -12.15 -23.66
CA GLN A 120 3.47 -11.73 -24.58
C GLN A 120 2.60 -10.63 -23.94
N ALA A 121 2.30 -10.76 -22.65
CA ALA A 121 1.55 -9.78 -21.86
C ALA A 121 2.30 -9.38 -20.59
N ILE A 122 2.11 -8.12 -20.16
CA ILE A 122 2.63 -7.61 -18.90
C ILE A 122 1.46 -7.02 -18.10
N ILE A 123 1.34 -7.40 -16.84
CA ILE A 123 0.38 -6.84 -15.89
C ILE A 123 1.14 -5.96 -14.89
N LEU A 124 0.79 -4.67 -14.84
CA LEU A 124 1.35 -3.73 -13.88
C LEU A 124 0.53 -3.77 -12.59
N ALA A 125 1.07 -4.41 -11.57
CA ALA A 125 0.48 -4.53 -10.22
C ALA A 125 1.40 -3.90 -9.16
N THR A 126 2.09 -2.81 -9.53
CA THR A 126 3.16 -2.17 -8.73
C THR A 126 2.67 -1.53 -7.43
N GLY A 127 1.35 -1.40 -7.29
CA GLY A 127 0.68 -0.77 -6.16
C GLY A 127 0.92 0.73 -6.09
N ALA A 128 0.45 1.32 -5.00
CA ALA A 128 0.80 2.66 -4.57
C ALA A 128 1.29 2.55 -3.13
N MET A 129 2.52 2.99 -2.88
CA MET A 129 2.95 3.31 -1.52
C MET A 129 2.90 4.81 -1.38
N GLY A 130 2.41 5.29 -0.23
CA GLY A 130 2.37 6.71 0.07
C GLY A 130 3.75 7.36 0.02
N ARG A 131 3.79 8.67 0.23
CA ARG A 131 5.04 9.41 0.29
C ARG A 131 6.00 8.86 1.35
N THR A 132 7.28 9.14 1.20
CA THR A 132 8.25 8.96 2.27
C THR A 132 7.81 9.75 3.51
N SER A 133 7.92 9.10 4.68
CA SER A 133 7.74 9.77 5.97
C SER A 133 8.63 11.01 6.04
N SER A 134 8.04 12.15 6.34
CA SER A 134 8.73 13.45 6.37
C SER A 134 8.59 14.15 7.72
N VAL A 135 7.75 13.60 8.61
CA VAL A 135 7.53 14.14 9.95
C VAL A 135 8.28 13.30 10.98
N LYS A 136 8.92 13.96 11.95
CA LYS A 136 9.56 13.28 13.07
C LYS A 136 8.54 12.41 13.83
N GLY A 137 8.89 11.17 14.12
CA GLY A 137 8.03 10.18 14.79
C GLY A 137 7.06 9.42 13.88
N GLU A 138 6.82 9.87 12.64
CA GLU A 138 5.88 9.22 11.71
C GLU A 138 6.31 7.78 11.35
N ALA A 139 7.54 7.59 10.88
CA ALA A 139 8.07 6.25 10.57
C ALA A 139 8.25 5.35 11.79
N GLU A 140 8.69 5.92 12.92
CA GLU A 140 8.97 5.18 14.16
C GLU A 140 7.70 4.61 14.81
N LEU A 141 6.60 5.36 14.72
CA LEU A 141 5.31 5.03 15.35
C LEU A 141 4.30 4.45 14.35
N LEU A 142 4.72 4.14 13.11
CA LEU A 142 3.87 3.50 12.10
C LEU A 142 3.37 2.14 12.60
N GLY A 143 2.04 1.95 12.56
CA GLY A 143 1.39 0.76 13.12
C GLY A 143 1.33 0.73 14.66
N ARG A 144 1.81 1.79 15.34
CA ARG A 144 1.78 1.97 16.80
C ARG A 144 1.06 3.27 17.19
N GLY A 145 0.03 3.62 16.42
CA GLY A 145 -0.76 4.85 16.57
C GLY A 145 -0.67 5.77 15.34
N VAL A 146 0.39 5.68 14.53
CA VAL A 146 0.42 6.32 13.21
C VAL A 146 -0.20 5.38 12.18
N SER A 147 -1.11 5.92 11.37
CA SER A 147 -1.80 5.19 10.30
C SER A 147 -1.94 6.05 9.03
N TYR A 148 -2.10 5.37 7.90
CA TYR A 148 -2.44 5.97 6.61
C TYR A 148 -3.81 5.50 6.09
N CYS A 149 -4.60 4.82 6.93
CA CYS A 149 -5.88 4.23 6.53
C CYS A 149 -6.88 4.24 7.70
N ALA A 150 -7.79 5.21 7.71
CA ALA A 150 -8.83 5.29 8.73
C ALA A 150 -9.82 4.13 8.63
N THR A 151 -10.14 3.71 7.41
CA THR A 151 -11.01 2.54 7.19
C THR A 151 -10.44 1.25 7.76
N CYS A 152 -9.12 1.12 7.80
CA CYS A 152 -8.42 -0.03 8.37
C CYS A 152 -8.36 0.04 9.91
N ASP A 153 -7.93 1.18 10.45
CA ASP A 153 -7.51 1.27 11.86
C ASP A 153 -8.48 2.04 12.76
N GLY A 154 -9.44 2.78 12.21
CA GLY A 154 -10.32 3.68 12.95
C GLY A 154 -11.06 3.01 14.11
N ALA A 155 -11.46 1.74 13.93
CA ALA A 155 -12.15 0.97 14.97
C ALA A 155 -11.31 0.74 16.24
N PHE A 156 -9.97 0.78 16.15
CA PHE A 156 -9.07 0.63 17.30
C PHE A 156 -9.00 1.89 18.18
N PHE A 157 -9.46 3.04 17.67
CA PHE A 157 -9.47 4.33 18.38
C PHE A 157 -10.85 4.70 18.92
N ARG A 158 -11.68 3.69 19.22
CA ARG A 158 -13.00 3.91 19.79
C ARG A 158 -12.90 4.71 21.09
N ASP A 159 -13.71 5.77 21.20
CA ASP A 159 -13.78 6.69 22.34
C ASP A 159 -12.45 7.41 22.67
N GLN A 160 -11.52 7.45 21.72
CA GLN A 160 -10.22 8.14 21.85
C GLN A 160 -10.15 9.40 20.98
N ASP A 161 -9.22 10.29 21.30
CA ASP A 161 -8.95 11.48 20.50
C ASP A 161 -7.86 11.18 19.48
N VAL A 162 -8.08 11.57 18.23
CA VAL A 162 -7.15 11.29 17.12
C VAL A 162 -6.86 12.56 16.33
N ALA A 163 -5.67 12.61 15.72
CA ALA A 163 -5.31 13.64 14.76
C ALA A 163 -5.47 13.12 13.33
N VAL A 164 -6.00 13.96 12.44
CA VAL A 164 -5.97 13.74 10.99
C VAL A 164 -5.16 14.87 10.38
N ILE A 165 -4.19 14.56 9.52
CA ILE A 165 -3.26 15.53 8.97
C ILE A 165 -3.38 15.54 7.46
N GLY A 166 -3.87 16.64 6.90
CA GLY A 166 -4.10 16.79 5.47
C GLY A 166 -5.03 17.95 5.18
N ASN A 167 -5.14 18.32 3.90
CA ASN A 167 -6.00 19.43 3.47
C ASN A 167 -6.71 19.17 2.14
N ASN A 168 -6.78 17.92 1.68
CA ASN A 168 -7.42 17.51 0.44
C ASN A 168 -8.74 16.74 0.72
N ASP A 169 -9.45 16.31 -0.33
CA ASP A 169 -10.67 15.50 -0.21
C ASP A 169 -10.44 14.23 0.62
N GLU A 170 -9.35 13.51 0.40
CA GLU A 170 -9.01 12.26 1.11
C GLU A 170 -8.95 12.48 2.63
N ALA A 171 -8.23 13.50 3.09
CA ALA A 171 -8.13 13.83 4.51
C ALA A 171 -9.50 14.16 5.14
N VAL A 172 -10.39 14.80 4.37
CA VAL A 172 -11.74 15.16 4.82
C VAL A 172 -12.65 13.94 4.89
N GLU A 173 -12.64 13.09 3.86
CA GLU A 173 -13.41 11.84 3.82
C GLU A 173 -13.00 10.91 4.97
N GLU A 174 -11.70 10.77 5.22
CA GLU A 174 -11.17 9.91 6.28
C GLU A 174 -11.46 10.49 7.68
N ALA A 175 -11.41 11.83 7.85
CA ALA A 175 -11.83 12.47 9.10
C ALA A 175 -13.32 12.26 9.40
N LEU A 176 -14.18 12.39 8.38
CA LEU A 176 -15.61 12.11 8.48
C LEU A 176 -15.85 10.63 8.81
N PHE A 177 -15.11 9.71 8.21
CA PHE A 177 -15.21 8.28 8.52
C PHE A 177 -14.89 7.99 10.00
N LEU A 178 -13.86 8.63 10.55
CA LEU A 178 -13.42 8.43 11.94
C LEU A 178 -14.46 8.86 12.98
N THR A 179 -15.42 9.72 12.62
CA THR A 179 -16.53 10.13 13.50
C THR A 179 -17.39 8.96 14.01
N LYS A 180 -17.35 7.83 13.30
CA LYS A 180 -18.04 6.59 13.70
C LYS A 180 -17.40 5.89 14.91
N PHE A 181 -16.17 6.25 15.26
CA PHE A 181 -15.36 5.56 16.26
C PHE A 181 -14.73 6.49 17.29
N ALA A 182 -14.02 7.52 16.82
CA ALA A 182 -13.24 8.41 17.69
C ALA A 182 -14.15 9.39 18.46
N ARG A 183 -13.72 9.76 19.67
CA ARG A 183 -14.42 10.74 20.51
C ARG A 183 -14.27 12.15 19.93
N GLN A 184 -13.06 12.52 19.56
CA GLN A 184 -12.73 13.81 18.97
C GLN A 184 -11.67 13.66 17.89
N ILE A 185 -11.86 14.36 16.77
CA ILE A 185 -10.95 14.35 15.63
C ILE A 185 -10.34 15.73 15.48
N HIS A 186 -9.03 15.85 15.57
CA HIS A 186 -8.29 17.07 15.30
C HIS A 186 -7.79 17.07 13.85
N LEU A 187 -8.51 17.73 12.94
CA LEU A 187 -8.08 17.87 11.55
C LEU A 187 -7.13 19.06 11.41
N ILE A 188 -5.86 18.77 11.14
CA ILE A 188 -4.76 19.74 11.07
C ILE A 188 -4.39 19.98 9.60
N ALA A 189 -4.56 21.23 9.17
CA ALA A 189 -4.27 21.65 7.80
C ALA A 189 -3.31 22.86 7.79
N PRO A 190 -2.23 22.81 6.98
CA PRO A 190 -1.25 23.90 6.93
C PRO A 190 -1.77 25.15 6.23
N THR A 191 -2.89 25.04 5.51
CA THR A 191 -3.54 26.11 4.76
C THR A 191 -4.69 26.73 5.56
N PRO A 192 -5.00 28.03 5.34
CA PRO A 192 -6.10 28.70 6.03
C PRO A 192 -7.50 28.19 5.60
N SER A 193 -7.56 27.35 4.56
CA SER A 193 -8.76 26.67 4.08
C SER A 193 -8.41 25.25 3.62
N LEU A 194 -9.41 24.37 3.59
CA LEU A 194 -9.30 23.02 3.02
C LEU A 194 -9.50 23.08 1.49
N LYS A 195 -8.79 22.22 0.77
CA LYS A 195 -9.00 21.95 -0.66
C LYS A 195 -9.95 20.76 -0.79
N ALA A 196 -11.19 20.96 -0.36
CA ALA A 196 -12.23 19.95 -0.40
C ALA A 196 -13.41 20.37 -1.27
N ARG A 197 -14.09 19.41 -1.90
CA ARG A 197 -15.34 19.64 -2.63
C ARG A 197 -16.42 20.18 -1.69
N ALA A 198 -17.30 21.03 -2.22
CA ALA A 198 -18.29 21.78 -1.41
C ALA A 198 -19.18 20.89 -0.53
N GLY A 199 -19.59 19.71 -1.02
CA GLY A 199 -20.39 18.76 -0.23
C GLY A 199 -19.66 18.25 1.01
N LEU A 200 -18.39 17.85 0.85
CA LEU A 200 -17.55 17.37 1.95
C LEU A 200 -17.26 18.44 2.99
N ALA A 201 -17.04 19.69 2.54
CA ALA A 201 -16.84 20.81 3.45
C ALA A 201 -18.08 21.05 4.33
N ALA A 202 -19.28 21.00 3.75
CA ALA A 202 -20.53 21.17 4.48
C ALA A 202 -20.77 20.04 5.50
N GLU A 203 -20.49 18.78 5.12
CA GLU A 203 -20.56 17.64 6.05
C GLU A 203 -19.59 17.79 7.21
N LEU A 204 -18.36 18.24 6.92
CA LEU A 204 -17.34 18.44 7.94
C LEU A 204 -17.70 19.56 8.92
N GLU A 205 -18.28 20.67 8.44
CA GLU A 205 -18.76 21.76 9.29
C GLU A 205 -19.91 21.32 10.21
N ALA A 206 -20.74 20.38 9.77
CA ALA A 206 -21.84 19.82 10.54
C ALA A 206 -21.39 18.77 11.58
N ALA A 207 -20.14 18.31 11.56
CA ALA A 207 -19.63 17.24 12.42
C ALA A 207 -19.07 17.79 13.74
N PRO A 208 -19.78 17.70 14.89
CA PRO A 208 -19.37 18.34 16.14
C PRO A 208 -18.13 17.71 16.79
N GLN A 209 -17.78 16.48 16.39
CA GLN A 209 -16.58 15.78 16.86
C GLN A 209 -15.29 16.28 16.19
N ILE A 210 -15.40 16.98 15.05
CA ILE A 210 -14.24 17.44 14.29
C ILE A 210 -13.87 18.86 14.73
N LYS A 211 -12.65 19.00 15.25
CA LYS A 211 -12.02 20.28 15.54
C LYS A 211 -10.99 20.62 14.47
N LEU A 212 -11.26 21.68 13.72
CA LEU A 212 -10.37 22.20 12.69
C LEU A 212 -9.22 23.02 13.27
N HIS A 213 -8.01 22.71 12.82
CA HIS A 213 -6.79 23.50 13.05
C HIS A 213 -6.24 23.95 11.70
N LEU A 214 -6.83 25.01 11.15
CA LEU A 214 -6.41 25.60 9.88
C LEU A 214 -5.17 26.48 10.06
N GLY A 215 -4.41 26.66 8.98
CA GLY A 215 -3.15 27.43 9.02
C GLY A 215 -2.12 26.87 10.00
N THR A 216 -2.20 25.57 10.31
CA THR A 216 -1.44 24.91 11.37
C THR A 216 -0.66 23.74 10.81
N ARG A 217 0.65 23.67 11.09
CA ARG A 217 1.52 22.61 10.61
C ARG A 217 1.77 21.57 11.70
N LEU A 218 1.75 20.29 11.33
CA LEU A 218 2.34 19.24 12.14
C LEU A 218 3.87 19.38 12.13
N LYS A 219 4.49 19.29 13.32
CA LYS A 219 5.96 19.33 13.50
C LYS A 219 6.52 17.98 13.87
N GLU A 220 5.84 17.26 14.76
CA GLU A 220 6.29 15.98 15.30
C GLU A 220 5.09 15.16 15.76
N ILE A 221 5.17 13.84 15.61
CA ILE A 221 4.28 12.87 16.25
C ILE A 221 5.05 12.29 17.43
N THR A 222 4.52 12.43 18.64
CA THR A 222 5.21 12.02 19.87
C THR A 222 4.66 10.71 20.41
N GLY A 223 5.52 9.91 21.03
CA GLY A 223 5.15 8.64 21.63
C GLY A 223 6.31 7.97 22.36
N ASN A 224 6.00 7.09 23.31
CA ASN A 224 6.97 6.18 23.92
C ASN A 224 6.49 4.74 23.68
N GLY A 225 6.90 4.16 22.56
CA GLY A 225 6.38 2.87 22.07
C GLY A 225 5.06 3.00 21.30
N THR A 226 4.13 3.85 21.75
CA THR A 226 2.89 4.20 21.03
C THR A 226 2.66 5.70 21.01
N VAL A 227 1.88 6.19 20.04
CA VAL A 227 1.49 7.61 19.94
C VAL A 227 0.82 8.08 21.23
N ASN A 228 1.22 9.25 21.72
CA ASN A 228 0.61 9.94 22.86
C ASN A 228 0.31 11.43 22.59
N GLY A 229 0.72 11.94 21.43
CA GLY A 229 0.46 13.33 21.07
C GLY A 229 1.01 13.72 19.71
N VAL A 230 0.67 14.95 19.31
CA VAL A 230 1.24 15.62 18.14
C VAL A 230 1.66 17.05 18.52
N LEU A 231 2.86 17.44 18.10
CA LEU A 231 3.33 18.83 18.20
C LEU A 231 2.86 19.59 16.96
N ILE A 232 2.04 20.60 17.16
CA ILE A 232 1.52 21.46 16.10
C ILE A 232 2.03 22.89 16.24
N HIS A 233 2.13 23.60 15.12
CA HIS A 233 2.55 24.99 15.08
C HIS A 233 1.59 25.81 14.21
N PRO A 234 0.69 26.60 14.83
CA PRO A 234 -0.16 27.56 14.14
C PRO A 234 0.70 28.65 13.48
N ARG A 235 0.28 29.15 12.31
CA ARG A 235 1.02 30.20 11.58
C ARG A 235 1.23 31.48 12.39
N ASN A 236 0.28 31.81 13.26
CA ASN A 236 0.26 33.05 14.05
C ASN A 236 0.25 32.76 15.56
N GLY A 237 0.90 31.69 16.02
CA GLY A 237 0.89 31.31 17.43
C GLY A 237 2.08 30.46 17.85
N GLU A 238 2.15 30.18 19.14
CA GLU A 238 3.20 29.35 19.71
C GLU A 238 2.98 27.86 19.39
N PRO A 239 4.06 27.06 19.25
CA PRO A 239 3.94 25.61 19.20
C PRO A 239 3.19 25.05 20.41
N ALA A 240 2.34 24.06 20.18
CA ALA A 240 1.59 23.40 21.24
C ALA A 240 1.48 21.90 20.98
N THR A 241 1.50 21.10 22.06
CA THR A 241 1.28 19.66 21.99
C THR A 241 -0.20 19.37 22.19
N LEU A 242 -0.80 18.64 21.24
CA LEU A 242 -2.14 18.09 21.38
C LEU A 242 -2.04 16.63 21.84
N PRO A 243 -2.63 16.24 22.99
CA PRO A 243 -2.69 14.85 23.39
C PRO A 243 -3.67 14.10 22.48
N VAL A 244 -3.17 13.07 21.79
CA VAL A 244 -3.96 12.19 20.93
C VAL A 244 -3.41 10.77 21.02
N SER A 245 -4.28 9.79 20.83
CA SER A 245 -3.89 8.38 20.86
C SER A 245 -3.51 7.84 19.48
N GLY A 246 -3.95 8.51 18.41
CA GLY A 246 -3.63 8.15 17.03
C GLY A 246 -3.42 9.36 16.12
N ALA A 247 -2.63 9.17 15.07
CA ALA A 247 -2.34 10.17 14.04
C ALA A 247 -2.47 9.55 12.64
N PHE A 248 -3.48 10.01 11.89
CA PHE A 248 -3.78 9.59 10.53
C PHE A 248 -3.24 10.62 9.54
N VAL A 249 -2.36 10.20 8.62
CA VAL A 249 -1.55 11.12 7.82
C VAL A 249 -1.84 11.02 6.32
N TYR A 250 -2.33 12.11 5.74
CA TYR A 250 -2.73 12.28 4.33
C TYR A 250 -2.09 13.55 3.73
N LEU A 251 -0.77 13.63 3.86
CA LEU A 251 0.03 14.70 3.27
C LEU A 251 0.46 14.27 1.86
N GLN A 252 -0.33 14.60 0.84
CA GLN A 252 0.03 14.47 -0.57
C GLN A 252 0.19 15.84 -1.23
#